data_AF-A0A0F9LII5-F1
#
_entry.id   AF-A0A0F9LII5-F1
#
_cell.length_a   1.000
_cell.length_b   1.000
_cell.length_c   1.000
_cell.angle_alpha   90.00
_cell.angle_beta   90.00
_cell.angle_gamma   90.00
#
_symmetry.space_group_name_H-M   'P 1'
#
loop_
_entity.id
_entity.type
_entity.pdbx_description
1 polymer ?
#
loop_
_entity_poly.entity_id
_entity_poly.type
_entity_poly.pdbx_seq_one_letter_code
_entity_poly.pdbx_strand_id
1 'polypeptide(L)' 'MALPVESLSQRSTPEQAQQAISASIQQCMQEGGKEQAECQAMVLEIARRQMGSKIRRGLEQ' A
#
# COMPACT_ATOMS: atom_id res chain seq x y z
N MET A 1 13.50 -2.19 -5.89
CA MET A 1 12.90 -3.50 -5.54
C MET A 1 11.40 -3.44 -5.78
N ALA A 2 10.73 -4.57 -6.01
CA ALA A 2 9.26 -4.58 -6.03
C ALA A 2 8.75 -4.42 -4.59
N LEU A 3 7.81 -3.50 -4.36
CA LEU A 3 7.22 -3.28 -3.05
C LEU A 3 6.23 -4.42 -2.72
N PRO A 4 6.09 -4.82 -1.44
CA PRO A 4 5.09 -5.80 -1.02
C PRO A 4 3.67 -5.48 -1.50
N VAL A 5 3.32 -4.19 -1.62
CA VAL A 5 2.02 -3.77 -2.17
C VAL A 5 1.80 -4.12 -3.65
N GLU A 6 2.86 -4.32 -4.43
CA GLU A 6 2.75 -4.76 -5.83
C GLU A 6 2.31 -6.23 -5.93
N SER A 7 2.50 -7.02 -4.87
CA SER A 7 2.04 -8.41 -4.80
C SER A 7 0.56 -8.54 -4.42
N LEU A 8 -0.09 -7.43 -4.04
CA LEU A 8 -1.51 -7.41 -3.72
C LEU A 8 -2.34 -7.71 -4.97
N SER A 9 -3.52 -8.27 -4.75
CA SER A 9 -4.48 -8.62 -5.79
C SER A 9 -5.90 -8.32 -5.34
N GLN A 10 -6.87 -8.32 -6.25
CA GLN A 10 -8.29 -8.09 -5.94
C GLN A 10 -8.92 -9.11 -4.96
N ARG A 11 -8.21 -10.22 -4.70
CA ARG A 11 -8.57 -11.29 -3.76
C ARG A 11 -7.89 -11.17 -2.40
N SER A 12 -6.93 -10.24 -2.25
CA SER A 12 -6.24 -10.01 -0.98
C SER A 12 -7.24 -9.52 0.07
N THR A 13 -7.08 -10.00 1.30
CA THR A 13 -7.89 -9.55 2.43
C THR A 13 -7.42 -8.16 2.90
N PRO A 14 -8.28 -7.40 3.60
CA PRO A 14 -7.87 -6.12 4.20
C PRO A 14 -6.68 -6.26 5.16
N GLU A 15 -6.54 -7.37 5.87
CA GLU A 15 -5.34 -7.63 6.71
C GLU A 15 -4.07 -7.79 5.87
N GLN A 16 -4.12 -8.56 4.77
CA GLN A 16 -2.99 -8.70 3.85
C GLN A 16 -2.61 -7.36 3.21
N ALA A 17 -3.62 -6.56 2.85
CA ALA A 17 -3.43 -5.21 2.36
C ALA A 17 -2.68 -4.34 3.37
N GLN A 18 -3.13 -4.33 4.62
CA GLN A 18 -2.54 -3.52 5.67
C GLN A 18 -1.10 -3.93 5.99
N GLN A 19 -0.82 -5.24 6.04
CA GLN A 19 0.54 -5.76 6.22
C GLN A 19 1.46 -5.36 5.06
N ALA A 20 1.01 -5.52 3.81
CA ALA A 20 1.78 -5.15 2.64
C ALA A 20 2.03 -3.63 2.58
N ILE A 21 1.03 -2.81 2.93
CA ILE A 21 1.17 -1.36 3.02
C ILE A 21 2.22 -0.99 4.06
N SER A 22 2.12 -1.52 5.29
CA SER A 22 3.05 -1.19 6.37
C SER A 22 4.49 -1.57 6.02
N ALA A 23 4.70 -2.78 5.48
CA ALA A 23 6.02 -3.24 5.04
C ALA A 23 6.58 -2.38 3.89
N SER A 24 5.75 -2.00 2.93
CA SER A 24 6.17 -1.16 1.80
C SER A 24 6.52 0.26 2.22
N ILE A 25 5.82 0.82 3.21
CA ILE A 25 6.16 2.14 3.78
C ILE A 25 7.52 2.08 4.45
N GLN A 26 7.79 1.03 5.25
CA GLN A 26 9.09 0.85 5.88
C GLN A 26 10.21 0.70 4.85
N GLN A 27 10.01 -0.08 3.80
CA GLN A 27 11.00 -0.20 2.72
C GLN A 27 11.22 1.12 1.98
N CYS A 28 10.15 1.85 1.66
CA CYS A 28 10.26 3.16 1.01
C CYS A 28 11.03 4.17 1.88
N MET A 29 10.81 4.18 3.19
CA MET A 29 11.55 5.04 4.12
C MET A 29 13.02 4.64 4.20
N GLN A 30 13.34 3.34 4.18
CA GLN A 30 14.72 2.84 4.24
C GLN A 30 15.50 3.08 2.94
N GLU A 31 14.89 2.89 1.77
CA GLU A 31 15.56 3.06 0.47
C GLU A 31 15.62 4.52 0.02
N GLY A 32 14.56 5.31 0.27
CA GLY A 32 14.38 6.62 -0.36
C GLY A 32 14.72 7.83 0.49
N GLY A 33 14.93 7.66 1.80
CA GLY A 33 15.05 8.78 2.75
C GLY A 33 13.82 9.72 2.75
N LYS A 34 12.72 9.28 2.13
CA LYS A 34 11.47 10.03 2.01
C LYS A 34 10.74 10.05 3.34
N GLU A 35 10.00 11.12 3.57
CA GLU A 35 9.14 11.21 4.75
C GLU A 35 8.06 10.12 4.73
N GLN A 36 7.66 9.68 5.92
CA GLN A 36 6.65 8.65 6.09
C GLN A 36 5.36 8.97 5.32
N ALA A 37 4.96 10.25 5.28
CA ALA A 37 3.78 10.72 4.57
C ALA A 37 3.87 10.50 3.05
N GLU A 38 5.03 10.78 2.44
CA GLU A 38 5.27 10.53 1.01
C GLU A 38 5.22 9.04 0.68
N CYS A 39 5.91 8.23 1.49
CA CYS A 39 5.91 6.78 1.32
C CYS A 39 4.51 6.19 1.50
N GLN A 40 3.76 6.65 2.49
CA GLN A 40 2.39 6.22 2.73
C GLN A 40 1.46 6.56 1.57
N ALA A 41 1.54 7.79 1.02
CA ALA A 41 0.76 8.19 -0.14
C ALA A 41 1.07 7.33 -1.38
N MET A 42 2.36 7.12 -1.68
CA MET A 42 2.80 6.29 -2.81
C MET A 42 2.33 4.84 -2.66
N VAL A 43 2.56 4.24 -1.50
CA VAL A 43 2.21 2.85 -1.22
C VAL A 43 0.69 2.64 -1.25
N LEU A 44 -0.09 3.57 -0.72
CA LEU A 44 -1.56 3.53 -0.80
C LEU A 44 -2.05 3.64 -2.24
N GLU A 45 -1.42 4.47 -3.07
CA GLU A 45 -1.78 4.58 -4.49
C GLU A 45 -1.54 3.25 -5.22
N ILE A 46 -0.38 2.63 -5.00
CA ILE A 46 -0.04 1.32 -5.59
C ILE A 46 -1.02 0.24 -5.11
N ALA A 47 -1.28 0.17 -3.80
CA ALA A 47 -2.24 -0.78 -3.24
C ALA A 47 -3.65 -0.60 -3.84
N ARG A 48 -4.08 0.65 -4.07
CA ARG A 48 -5.36 0.97 -4.75
C ARG A 48 -5.39 0.49 -6.20
N ARG A 49 -4.28 0.66 -6.94
CA ARG A 49 -4.16 0.15 -8.32
C ARG A 49 -4.24 -1.38 -8.35
N GLN A 50 -3.55 -2.06 -7.43
CA GLN A 50 -3.48 -3.52 -7.39
C GLN A 50 -4.76 -4.20 -6.89
N MET A 51 -5.42 -3.66 -5.86
CA MET A 51 -6.69 -4.22 -5.35
C MET A 51 -7.92 -3.84 -6.18
N GLY A 52 -7.76 -2.92 -7.15
CA GLY A 52 -8.89 -2.29 -7.83
C GLY A 52 -9.72 -1.43 -6.88
N SER A 53 -10.73 -0.70 -7.38
CA SER A 53 -11.51 0.31 -6.64
C SER A 53 -12.25 -0.16 -5.36
N LYS A 54 -12.00 -1.36 -4.83
CA LYS A 54 -12.52 -1.84 -3.54
C LYS A 54 -12.12 -0.96 -2.34
N ILE A 55 -10.97 -0.27 -2.40
CA ILE A 55 -10.56 0.65 -1.33
C ILE A 55 -11.41 1.94 -1.30
N ARG A 56 -12.17 2.27 -2.37
CA ARG A 56 -12.93 3.52 -2.42
C ARG A 56 -14.11 3.59 -1.42
N ARG A 57 -14.67 2.45 -1.00
CA ARG A 57 -15.87 2.43 -0.11
C ARG A 57 -15.58 2.25 1.37
N GLY A 58 -14.34 1.94 1.76
CA GLY A 58 -14.00 1.64 3.16
C GLY A 58 -13.54 2.84 4.00
N LEU A 59 -13.38 4.02 3.39
CA LEU A 59 -12.86 5.23 4.05
C LEU A 59 -13.86 6.41 4.03
N GLU A 60 -15.11 6.16 3.61
CA GLU A 60 -16.21 7.15 3.56
C GLU A 60 -17.41 6.76 4.45
N GLN A 61 -17.25 5.82 5.40
CA GLN A 61 -18.27 5.53 6.42
C GLN A 61 -17.73 5.72 7.83
#